data_AF-A0A8J7KMD7-F1
#
_entry.id   AF-A0A8J7KMD7-F1
#
_cell.length_a   1.000
_cell.length_b   1.000
_cell.length_c   1.000
_cell.angle_alpha   90.00
_cell.angle_beta   90.00
_cell.angle_gamma   90.00
#
_symmetry.space_group_name_H-M   'P 1'
#
loop_
_entity.id
_entity.type
_entity.pdbx_description
1 polymer ?
#
loop_
_entity_poly.entity_id
_entity_poly.type
_entity_poly.pdbx_seq_one_letter_code
_entity_poly.pdbx_strand_id
1 'polypeptide(L)'
;RIYTTLTDSTGVLGLLVLVTLLSYGVLLRPELAGLRQPSMEGVVEAVVGPWGRVFISVGLIVSVLGAYLSWSLLAAEVLFSAAKHQSMPKVFMTENKHDVPSAAVWLTNITIQVFLILMLFSQYAFQLAIELTSSLTLIPYLLVAAYGLKLAWTGETYETDKRDHRKDLTFALLATLYALLMLYAGGMKYLLLSAVIYGPGTVLYIMAKREQRVALFNKIELGIFAIVMVAAIVAIYSIATGIITI
;
A
#
# COMPACT_ATOMS: atom_id res chain seq x y z
N ARG A 1 -0.61 13.08 -19.65
CA ARG A 1 -0.41 12.13 -18.53
C ARG A 1 -0.89 12.72 -17.20
N ILE A 2 -0.42 13.90 -16.78
CA ILE A 2 -0.87 14.56 -15.53
C ILE A 2 -2.38 14.86 -15.53
N TYR A 3 -2.92 15.41 -16.62
CA TYR A 3 -4.35 15.68 -16.75
C TYR A 3 -5.22 14.44 -16.58
N THR A 4 -4.79 13.29 -17.12
CA THR A 4 -5.49 12.02 -17.00
C THR A 4 -5.57 11.58 -15.53
N THR A 5 -4.46 11.61 -14.80
CA THR A 5 -4.42 11.23 -13.38
C THR A 5 -5.30 12.14 -12.51
N LEU A 6 -5.36 13.43 -12.82
CA LEU A 6 -6.23 14.39 -12.13
C LEU A 6 -7.71 14.13 -12.40
N THR A 7 -8.08 13.85 -13.66
CA THR A 7 -9.47 13.51 -14.00
C THR A 7 -9.90 12.19 -13.36
N ASP A 8 -9.02 11.19 -13.34
CA ASP A 8 -9.29 9.89 -12.71
C ASP A 8 -9.52 10.06 -11.20
N SER A 9 -8.62 10.78 -10.53
CA SER A 9 -8.71 11.02 -9.07
C SER A 9 -9.98 11.79 -8.71
N THR A 10 -10.33 12.82 -9.49
CA THR A 10 -11.54 13.62 -9.26
C THR A 10 -12.81 12.80 -9.50
N GLY A 11 -12.81 11.95 -10.53
CA GLY A 11 -13.92 11.04 -10.81
C GLY A 11 -14.15 10.04 -9.67
N VAL A 12 -13.09 9.41 -9.17
CA VAL A 12 -13.15 8.48 -8.03
C VAL A 12 -13.66 9.19 -6.78
N LEU A 13 -13.13 10.38 -6.46
CA LEU A 13 -13.59 11.17 -5.31
C LEU A 13 -15.07 11.54 -5.41
N GLY A 14 -15.52 12.01 -6.57
CA GLY A 14 -16.92 12.33 -6.82
C GLY A 14 -17.83 11.12 -6.64
N LEU A 15 -17.41 9.96 -7.16
CA LEU A 15 -18.16 8.71 -7.02
C LEU A 15 -18.22 8.25 -5.56
N LEU A 16 -17.12 8.31 -4.82
CA LEU A 16 -17.08 7.97 -3.39
C LEU A 16 -18.00 8.86 -2.56
N VAL A 17 -17.99 10.18 -2.81
CA VAL A 17 -18.87 11.13 -2.14
C VAL A 17 -20.34 10.83 -2.46
N LEU A 18 -20.68 10.63 -3.73
CA LEU A 18 -22.04 10.33 -4.18
C LEU A 18 -22.57 9.04 -3.53
N VAL A 19 -21.77 7.97 -3.57
CA VAL A 19 -22.10 6.67 -2.98
C VAL A 19 -22.34 6.78 -1.47
N THR A 20 -21.48 7.54 -0.77
CA THR A 20 -21.59 7.73 0.68
C THR A 20 -22.83 8.56 1.04
N LEU A 21 -23.07 9.67 0.33
CA LEU A 21 -24.24 10.52 0.55
C LEU A 21 -25.54 9.79 0.22
N LEU A 22 -25.58 9.00 -0.85
CA LEU A 22 -26.75 8.21 -1.22
C LEU A 22 -27.02 7.12 -0.17
N SER A 23 -25.98 6.46 0.35
CA SER A 23 -26.13 5.50 1.44
C SER A 23 -26.75 6.13 2.69
N TYR A 24 -26.28 7.31 3.09
CA TYR A 24 -26.83 8.03 4.24
C TYR A 24 -28.20 8.68 3.99
N GLY A 25 -28.56 8.93 2.73
CA GLY A 25 -29.86 9.48 2.35
C GLY A 25 -30.99 8.45 2.30
N VAL A 26 -30.67 7.17 2.10
CA VAL A 26 -31.66 6.10 1.91
C VAL A 26 -31.96 5.32 3.19
N LEU A 27 -30.95 5.06 4.05
CA LEU A 27 -31.10 4.23 5.24
C LEU A 27 -30.68 4.97 6.52
N LEU A 28 -31.37 4.69 7.63
CA LEU A 28 -31.01 5.25 8.94
C LEU A 28 -29.69 4.62 9.45
N ARG A 29 -28.87 5.41 10.14
CA ARG A 29 -27.55 5.01 10.69
C ARG A 29 -27.52 3.64 11.42
N PRO A 30 -28.49 3.28 12.29
CA PRO A 30 -28.50 1.97 12.94
C PRO A 30 -28.73 0.80 11.98
N GLU A 31 -29.48 0.99 10.89
CA GLU A 31 -29.70 -0.06 9.87
C GLU A 31 -28.46 -0.23 8.99
N LEU A 32 -27.77 0.87 8.64
CA LEU A 32 -26.49 0.82 7.94
C LEU A 32 -25.39 0.11 8.75
N ALA A 33 -25.38 0.26 10.07
CA ALA A 33 -24.44 -0.40 10.96
C ALA A 33 -24.69 -1.91 11.12
N GLY A 34 -25.95 -2.35 10.90
CA GLY A 34 -26.35 -3.76 10.98
C GLY A 34 -26.21 -4.54 9.67
N LEU A 35 -25.99 -3.86 8.54
CA LEU A 35 -25.79 -4.53 7.24
C LEU A 35 -24.44 -5.24 7.19
N ARG A 36 -24.46 -6.48 6.71
CA ARG A 36 -23.25 -7.23 6.39
C ARG A 36 -22.51 -6.48 5.28
N GLN A 37 -21.24 -6.16 5.48
CA GLN A 37 -20.41 -5.55 4.45
C GLN A 37 -20.40 -6.47 3.22
N PRO A 38 -20.70 -5.98 2.01
CA PRO A 38 -20.72 -4.59 1.55
C PRO A 38 -22.07 -3.87 1.75
N SER A 39 -22.06 -2.70 2.40
CA SER A 39 -23.26 -1.92 2.74
C SER A 39 -24.06 -1.41 1.52
N MET A 40 -23.40 -1.20 0.37
CA MET A 40 -24.05 -0.72 -0.86
C MET A 40 -25.03 -1.71 -1.48
N GLU A 41 -24.85 -3.01 -1.23
CA GLU A 41 -25.76 -4.04 -1.71
C GLU A 41 -27.15 -3.87 -1.06
N GLY A 42 -27.20 -3.66 0.26
CA GLY A 42 -28.45 -3.42 1.00
C GLY A 42 -29.08 -2.06 0.70
N VAL A 43 -28.27 -1.03 0.44
CA VAL A 43 -28.76 0.30 0.04
C VAL A 43 -29.49 0.23 -1.30
N VAL A 44 -28.89 -0.43 -2.31
CA VAL A 44 -29.49 -0.51 -3.65
C VAL A 44 -30.72 -1.41 -3.66
N GLU A 45 -30.73 -2.47 -2.85
CA GLU A 45 -31.94 -3.27 -2.65
C GLU A 45 -33.10 -2.45 -2.08
N ALA A 46 -32.84 -1.59 -1.09
CA ALA A 46 -33.88 -0.76 -0.50
C ALA A 46 -34.52 0.22 -1.52
N VAL A 47 -33.78 0.61 -2.57
CA VAL A 47 -34.26 1.55 -3.60
C VAL A 47 -34.90 0.86 -4.81
N VAL A 48 -34.29 -0.21 -5.31
CA VAL A 48 -34.64 -0.84 -6.62
C VAL A 48 -35.21 -2.26 -6.44
N GLY A 49 -35.21 -2.78 -5.21
CA GLY A 49 -35.67 -4.13 -4.89
C GLY A 49 -34.62 -5.22 -5.15
N PRO A 50 -35.01 -6.51 -5.03
CA PRO A 50 -34.08 -7.65 -5.02
C PRO A 50 -33.21 -7.81 -6.28
N TRP A 51 -33.67 -7.30 -7.43
CA TRP A 51 -32.88 -7.35 -8.67
C TRP A 51 -31.66 -6.42 -8.62
N GLY A 52 -31.79 -5.25 -7.98
CA GLY A 52 -30.69 -4.31 -7.79
C GLY A 52 -29.54 -4.91 -6.96
N ARG A 53 -29.89 -5.72 -5.96
CA ARG A 53 -28.93 -6.51 -5.17
C ARG A 53 -28.04 -7.37 -6.08
N VAL A 54 -28.67 -8.25 -6.88
CA VAL A 54 -27.96 -9.21 -7.73
C VAL A 54 -27.06 -8.50 -8.74
N PHE A 55 -27.55 -7.42 -9.35
CA PHE A 55 -26.77 -6.64 -10.30
C PHE A 55 -25.49 -6.05 -9.65
N ILE A 56 -25.62 -5.45 -8.47
CA ILE A 56 -24.47 -4.88 -7.74
C ILE A 56 -23.52 -5.97 -7.27
N SER A 57 -24.01 -7.10 -6.75
CA SER A 57 -23.14 -8.20 -6.31
C SER A 57 -22.33 -8.78 -7.47
N VAL A 58 -22.93 -8.98 -8.65
CA VAL A 58 -22.20 -9.44 -9.85
C VAL A 58 -21.17 -8.39 -10.29
N GLY A 59 -21.55 -7.12 -10.33
CA GLY A 59 -20.63 -6.03 -10.65
C GLY A 59 -19.45 -5.94 -9.68
N LEU A 60 -19.71 -6.13 -8.38
CA LEU A 60 -18.69 -6.17 -7.34
C LEU A 60 -17.74 -7.35 -7.55
N ILE A 61 -18.23 -8.55 -7.85
CA ILE A 61 -17.37 -9.72 -8.11
C ILE A 61 -16.43 -9.44 -9.28
N VAL A 62 -16.96 -8.93 -10.40
CA VAL A 62 -16.15 -8.60 -11.58
C VAL A 62 -15.12 -7.51 -11.26
N SER A 63 -15.52 -6.47 -10.52
CA SER A 63 -14.65 -5.37 -10.12
C SER A 63 -13.52 -5.83 -9.21
N VAL A 64 -13.83 -6.64 -8.19
CA VAL A 64 -12.85 -7.19 -7.23
C VAL A 64 -11.86 -8.11 -7.93
N LEU A 65 -12.33 -8.98 -8.84
CA LEU A 65 -11.45 -9.86 -9.61
C LEU A 65 -10.52 -9.06 -10.53
N GLY A 66 -11.04 -8.03 -11.19
CA GLY A 66 -10.22 -7.12 -12.02
C GLY A 66 -9.16 -6.38 -11.21
N ALA A 67 -9.55 -5.83 -10.05
CA ALA A 67 -8.62 -5.19 -9.13
C ALA A 67 -7.55 -6.18 -8.62
N TYR A 68 -7.96 -7.37 -8.19
CA TYR A 68 -7.04 -8.41 -7.72
C TYR A 68 -5.96 -8.76 -8.75
N LEU A 69 -6.35 -8.95 -10.02
CA LEU A 69 -5.42 -9.22 -11.11
C LEU A 69 -4.46 -8.05 -11.34
N SER A 70 -4.99 -6.81 -11.36
CA SER A 70 -4.18 -5.60 -11.55
C SER A 70 -3.14 -5.42 -10.44
N TRP A 71 -3.53 -5.56 -9.17
CA TRP A 71 -2.63 -5.46 -8.03
C TRP A 71 -1.58 -6.58 -8.00
N SER A 72 -1.96 -7.81 -8.37
CA SER A 72 -1.05 -8.95 -8.43
C SER A 72 0.03 -8.76 -9.50
N LEU A 73 -0.36 -8.26 -10.68
CA LEU A 73 0.56 -7.93 -11.76
C LEU A 73 1.48 -6.77 -11.37
N LEU A 74 0.94 -5.71 -10.77
CA LEU A 74 1.72 -4.57 -10.29
C LEU A 74 2.77 -5.01 -9.25
N ALA A 75 2.41 -5.89 -8.31
CA ALA A 75 3.35 -6.42 -7.34
C ALA A 75 4.51 -7.19 -8.00
N ALA A 76 4.20 -8.02 -9.01
CA ALA A 76 5.20 -8.75 -9.76
C ALA A 76 6.11 -7.80 -10.59
N GLU A 77 5.53 -6.79 -11.24
CA GLU A 77 6.26 -5.79 -12.02
C GLU A 77 7.21 -4.95 -11.15
N VAL A 78 6.76 -4.54 -9.96
CA VAL A 78 7.61 -3.81 -9.00
C VAL A 78 8.78 -4.68 -8.55
N LEU A 79 8.56 -5.96 -8.24
CA LEU A 79 9.63 -6.90 -7.90
C LEU A 79 10.61 -7.11 -9.08
N PHE A 80 10.08 -7.31 -10.28
CA PHE A 80 10.86 -7.53 -11.49
C PHE A 80 11.72 -6.31 -11.83
N SER A 81 11.13 -5.11 -11.78
CA SER A 81 11.84 -3.84 -11.99
C SER A 81 12.93 -3.62 -10.94
N ALA A 82 12.65 -3.90 -9.67
CA ALA A 82 13.65 -3.85 -8.60
C ALA A 82 14.81 -4.84 -8.84
N ALA A 83 14.52 -6.03 -9.35
CA ALA A 83 15.54 -7.03 -9.69
C ALA A 83 16.41 -6.58 -10.87
N LYS A 84 15.81 -5.95 -11.89
CA LYS A 84 16.51 -5.35 -13.03
C LYS A 84 17.46 -4.22 -12.60
N HIS A 85 17.07 -3.45 -11.59
CA HIS A 85 17.90 -2.44 -10.92
C HIS A 85 18.82 -3.02 -9.84
N GLN A 86 19.08 -4.34 -9.84
CA GLN A 86 20.03 -5.00 -8.94
C GLN A 86 19.70 -4.86 -7.44
N SER A 87 18.45 -4.52 -7.09
CA SER A 87 18.00 -4.38 -5.71
C SER A 87 17.35 -5.66 -5.14
N MET A 88 17.14 -6.69 -5.98
CA MET A 88 16.56 -8.00 -5.62
C MET A 88 17.35 -9.16 -6.27
N PRO A 89 17.23 -10.40 -5.76
CA PRO A 89 17.93 -11.57 -6.30
C PRO A 89 17.66 -11.81 -7.79
N LYS A 90 18.64 -12.36 -8.52
CA LYS A 90 18.55 -12.59 -9.97
C LYS A 90 17.41 -13.53 -10.36
N VAL A 91 16.98 -14.39 -9.44
CA VAL A 91 15.84 -15.29 -9.63
C VAL A 91 14.59 -14.52 -10.06
N PHE A 92 14.37 -13.31 -9.54
CA PHE A 92 13.20 -12.48 -9.87
C PHE A 92 13.30 -11.77 -11.22
N MET A 93 14.46 -11.76 -11.88
CA MET A 93 14.61 -11.29 -13.28
C MET A 93 14.25 -12.38 -14.31
N THR A 94 13.94 -13.60 -13.87
CA THR A 94 13.70 -14.71 -14.79
C THR A 94 12.31 -14.63 -15.40
N GLU A 95 12.26 -14.28 -16.68
CA GLU A 95 11.03 -14.30 -17.48
C GLU A 95 10.79 -15.69 -18.09
N ASN A 96 9.51 -16.05 -18.25
CA ASN A 96 9.10 -17.23 -19.00
C ASN A 96 9.00 -16.92 -20.51
N LYS A 97 8.67 -17.92 -21.34
CA LYS A 97 8.49 -17.81 -22.81
C LYS A 97 7.47 -16.75 -23.28
N HIS A 98 6.68 -16.19 -22.38
CA HIS A 98 5.68 -15.15 -22.65
C HIS A 98 6.06 -13.81 -22.00
N ASP A 99 7.35 -13.60 -21.68
CA ASP A 99 7.87 -12.37 -21.07
C ASP A 99 7.21 -12.02 -19.72
N VAL A 100 6.76 -13.06 -18.99
CA VAL A 100 6.16 -12.90 -17.65
C VAL A 100 7.19 -13.26 -16.58
N PRO A 101 7.41 -12.42 -15.54
CA PRO A 101 8.34 -12.69 -14.44
C PRO A 101 7.82 -13.80 -13.52
N SER A 102 8.01 -15.05 -13.94
CA SER A 102 7.40 -16.23 -13.32
C SER A 102 7.74 -16.40 -11.84
N ALA A 103 8.99 -16.16 -11.44
CA ALA A 103 9.42 -16.28 -10.05
C ALA A 103 8.76 -15.25 -9.13
N ALA A 104 8.57 -14.00 -9.61
CA ALA A 104 7.89 -12.96 -8.85
C ALA A 104 6.40 -13.28 -8.68
N VAL A 105 5.75 -13.75 -9.75
CA VAL A 105 4.33 -14.15 -9.73
C VAL A 105 4.09 -15.35 -8.80
N TRP A 106 4.98 -16.34 -8.78
CA TRP A 106 4.85 -17.47 -7.85
C TRP A 106 5.04 -17.05 -6.40
N LEU A 107 6.01 -16.19 -6.11
CA LEU A 107 6.23 -15.69 -4.75
C LEU A 107 5.00 -14.90 -4.25
N THR A 108 4.46 -13.99 -5.08
CA THR A 108 3.28 -13.21 -4.69
C THR A 108 2.07 -14.12 -4.47
N ASN A 109 1.82 -15.09 -5.36
CA ASN A 109 0.72 -16.05 -5.20
C ASN A 109 0.85 -16.92 -3.94
N ILE A 110 2.05 -17.47 -3.67
CA ILE A 110 2.27 -18.27 -2.45
C ILE A 110 2.02 -17.42 -1.21
N THR A 111 2.51 -16.18 -1.21
CA THR A 111 2.32 -15.24 -0.09
C THR A 111 0.84 -14.94 0.13
N ILE A 112 0.11 -14.62 -0.94
CA ILE A 112 -1.34 -14.38 -0.89
C ILE A 112 -2.07 -15.61 -0.35
N GLN A 113 -1.73 -16.81 -0.85
CA GLN A 113 -2.40 -18.04 -0.43
C GLN A 113 -2.19 -18.34 1.05
N VAL A 114 -0.97 -18.16 1.57
CA VAL A 114 -0.69 -18.31 3.00
C VAL A 114 -1.51 -17.32 3.82
N PHE A 115 -1.57 -16.04 3.40
CA PHE A 115 -2.37 -15.03 4.07
C PHE A 115 -3.87 -15.34 4.04
N LEU A 116 -4.40 -15.82 2.91
CA LEU A 116 -5.80 -16.24 2.78
C LEU A 116 -6.12 -17.38 3.74
N ILE A 117 -5.25 -18.40 3.83
CA ILE A 117 -5.42 -19.51 4.76
C ILE A 117 -5.43 -19.00 6.21
N LEU A 118 -4.49 -18.11 6.58
CA LEU A 118 -4.45 -17.53 7.93
C LEU A 118 -5.70 -16.71 8.27
N MET A 119 -6.22 -15.95 7.31
CA MET A 119 -7.43 -15.14 7.48
C MET A 119 -8.69 -15.99 7.69
N LEU A 120 -8.75 -17.21 7.14
CA LEU A 120 -9.89 -18.11 7.35
C LEU A 120 -10.05 -18.53 8.83
N PHE A 121 -8.96 -18.61 9.57
CA PHE A 121 -8.98 -19.08 10.96
C PHE A 121 -9.07 -17.95 12.00
N SER A 122 -8.84 -16.69 11.60
CA SER A 122 -8.72 -15.58 12.54
C SER A 122 -9.23 -14.25 11.99
N GLN A 123 -10.29 -13.72 12.60
CA GLN A 123 -10.76 -12.35 12.37
C GLN A 123 -9.69 -11.30 12.70
N TYR A 124 -8.87 -11.60 13.71
CA TYR A 124 -7.74 -10.75 14.07
C TYR A 124 -6.69 -10.68 12.94
N ALA A 125 -6.42 -11.80 12.25
CA ALA A 125 -5.49 -11.81 11.13
C ALA A 125 -5.96 -10.93 9.97
N PHE A 126 -7.27 -10.86 9.72
CA PHE A 126 -7.86 -9.97 8.71
C PHE A 126 -7.65 -8.49 9.06
N GLN A 127 -8.00 -8.08 10.28
CA GLN A 127 -7.81 -6.70 10.72
C GLN A 127 -6.33 -6.32 10.74
N LEU A 128 -5.47 -7.19 11.26
CA LEU A 128 -4.02 -7.00 11.24
C LEU A 128 -3.48 -6.84 9.82
N ALA A 129 -3.95 -7.64 8.84
CA ALA A 129 -3.52 -7.52 7.45
C ALA A 129 -3.90 -6.16 6.83
N ILE A 130 -5.11 -5.65 7.08
CA ILE A 130 -5.57 -4.34 6.60
C ILE A 130 -4.74 -3.20 7.21
N GLU A 131 -4.53 -3.23 8.52
CA GLU A 131 -3.79 -2.19 9.25
C GLU A 131 -2.30 -2.20 8.85
N LEU A 132 -1.70 -3.39 8.74
CA LEU A 132 -0.33 -3.55 8.25
C LEU A 132 -0.15 -3.04 6.82
N THR A 133 -1.07 -3.38 5.92
CA THR A 133 -1.01 -2.95 4.52
C THR A 133 -1.12 -1.43 4.42
N SER A 134 -2.05 -0.83 5.18
CA SER A 134 -2.19 0.63 5.28
C SER A 134 -0.91 1.27 5.78
N SER A 135 -0.30 0.74 6.84
CA SER A 135 0.96 1.27 7.36
C SER A 135 2.14 1.11 6.37
N LEU A 136 2.23 -0.01 5.66
CA LEU A 136 3.31 -0.28 4.70
C LEU A 136 3.23 0.60 3.45
N THR A 137 2.03 1.06 3.07
CA THR A 137 1.84 2.00 1.96
C THR A 137 2.14 3.45 2.33
N LEU A 138 1.98 3.83 3.60
CA LEU A 138 2.29 5.19 4.07
C LEU A 138 3.78 5.54 3.99
N ILE A 139 4.67 4.58 4.22
CA ILE A 139 6.12 4.78 4.18
C ILE A 139 6.61 5.22 2.78
N PRO A 140 6.34 4.49 1.68
CA PRO A 140 6.72 4.93 0.35
C PRO A 140 6.03 6.24 -0.05
N TYR A 141 4.79 6.51 0.40
CA TYR A 141 4.14 7.81 0.17
C TYR A 141 4.87 8.96 0.84
N LEU A 142 5.32 8.78 2.09
CA LEU A 142 6.15 9.76 2.78
C LEU A 142 7.48 9.98 2.04
N LEU A 143 8.14 8.90 1.61
CA LEU A 143 9.42 9.00 0.90
C LEU A 143 9.27 9.73 -0.45
N VAL A 144 8.20 9.44 -1.21
CA VAL A 144 7.90 10.13 -2.47
C VAL A 144 7.61 11.62 -2.21
N ALA A 145 6.81 11.96 -1.19
CA ALA A 145 6.52 13.34 -0.84
C ALA A 145 7.78 14.10 -0.39
N ALA A 146 8.59 13.49 0.47
CA ALA A 146 9.85 14.06 0.94
C ALA A 146 10.88 14.22 -0.19
N TYR A 147 10.93 13.28 -1.14
CA TYR A 147 11.77 13.41 -2.32
C TYR A 147 11.29 14.54 -3.24
N GLY A 148 9.98 14.69 -3.43
CA GLY A 148 9.41 15.84 -4.14
C GLY A 148 9.73 17.17 -3.47
N LEU A 149 9.66 17.23 -2.13
CA LEU A 149 10.06 18.41 -1.35
C LEU A 149 11.56 18.69 -1.49
N LYS A 150 12.40 17.67 -1.42
CA LYS A 150 13.85 17.81 -1.66
C LYS A 150 14.10 18.40 -3.04
N LEU A 151 13.45 17.89 -4.08
CA LEU A 151 13.62 18.34 -5.47
C LEU A 151 13.14 19.78 -5.68
N ALA A 152 12.00 20.13 -5.08
CA ALA A 152 11.49 21.49 -5.06
C ALA A 152 12.37 22.43 -4.23
N TRP A 153 13.10 21.94 -3.23
CA TRP A 153 14.01 22.76 -2.44
C TRP A 153 15.39 22.92 -3.09
N THR A 154 15.94 21.87 -3.70
CA THR A 154 17.24 21.93 -4.40
C THR A 154 17.15 22.64 -5.75
N GLY A 155 15.97 22.72 -6.35
CA GLY A 155 15.76 23.43 -7.61
C GLY A 155 16.28 22.70 -8.85
N GLU A 156 16.76 21.46 -8.71
CA GLU A 156 17.37 20.66 -9.79
C GLU A 156 16.42 20.39 -10.99
N THR A 157 15.11 20.55 -10.81
CA THR A 157 14.11 20.36 -11.89
C THR A 157 13.59 21.67 -12.49
N TYR A 158 14.00 22.84 -11.96
CA TYR A 158 13.45 24.15 -12.33
C TYR A 158 14.45 25.06 -13.08
N GLU A 159 15.53 24.50 -13.63
CA GLU A 159 16.54 25.27 -14.37
C GLU A 159 15.98 25.96 -15.62
N THR A 160 14.92 25.41 -16.23
CA THR A 160 14.36 25.88 -17.52
C THR A 160 13.05 26.67 -17.39
N ASP A 161 12.25 26.48 -16.33
CA ASP A 161 10.97 27.19 -16.15
C ASP A 161 10.72 27.53 -14.66
N LYS A 162 10.94 28.80 -14.30
CA LYS A 162 10.88 29.29 -12.91
C LYS A 162 9.47 29.66 -12.44
N ARG A 163 8.45 29.57 -13.30
CA ARG A 163 7.15 30.23 -13.06
C ARG A 163 6.26 29.58 -12.00
N ASP A 164 6.49 28.31 -11.64
CA ASP A 164 5.65 27.59 -10.64
C ASP A 164 6.43 26.98 -9.45
N HIS A 165 7.74 27.20 -9.35
CA HIS A 165 8.60 26.64 -8.30
C HIS A 165 8.08 26.87 -6.87
N ARG A 166 7.57 28.08 -6.58
CA ARG A 166 7.00 28.41 -5.25
C ARG A 166 5.72 27.63 -4.95
N LYS A 167 4.86 27.41 -5.96
CA LYS A 167 3.63 26.64 -5.77
C LYS A 167 3.95 25.18 -5.53
N ASP A 168 4.85 24.63 -6.33
CA ASP A 168 5.25 23.23 -6.21
C ASP A 168 5.95 22.95 -4.88
N LEU A 169 6.76 23.90 -4.38
CA LEU A 169 7.33 23.82 -3.04
C LEU A 169 6.23 23.81 -1.96
N THR A 170 5.22 24.68 -2.06
CA THR A 170 4.11 24.69 -1.09
C THR A 170 3.30 23.39 -1.13
N PHE A 171 3.02 22.85 -2.32
CA PHE A 171 2.31 21.59 -2.46
C PHE A 171 3.14 20.41 -1.95
N ALA A 172 4.44 20.37 -2.24
CA ALA A 172 5.33 19.33 -1.74
C ALA A 172 5.48 19.37 -0.21
N LEU A 173 5.53 20.57 0.38
CA LEU A 173 5.56 20.76 1.82
C LEU A 173 4.26 20.29 2.47
N LEU A 174 3.11 20.70 1.93
CA LEU A 174 1.79 20.27 2.41
C LEU A 174 1.62 18.75 2.28
N ALA A 175 2.04 18.15 1.16
CA ALA A 175 2.00 16.71 0.94
C ALA A 175 2.88 15.96 1.94
N THR A 176 4.09 16.46 2.21
CA THR A 176 5.01 15.87 3.19
C THR A 176 4.43 15.96 4.60
N LEU A 177 3.89 17.11 4.99
CA LEU A 177 3.24 17.31 6.28
C LEU A 177 2.01 16.40 6.44
N TYR A 178 1.18 16.30 5.39
CA TYR A 178 0.02 15.40 5.38
C TYR A 178 0.44 13.94 5.52
N ALA A 179 1.47 13.50 4.79
CA ALA A 179 2.00 12.14 4.91
C ALA A 179 2.54 11.86 6.33
N LEU A 180 3.21 12.83 6.96
CA LEU A 180 3.66 12.72 8.36
C LEU A 180 2.48 12.61 9.34
N LEU A 181 1.44 13.43 9.15
CA LEU A 181 0.23 13.37 9.98
C LEU A 181 -0.51 12.03 9.80
N MET A 182 -0.61 11.53 8.58
CA MET A 182 -1.19 10.21 8.28
C MET A 182 -0.36 9.09 8.91
N LEU A 183 0.96 9.18 8.90
CA LEU A 183 1.85 8.23 9.55
C LEU A 183 1.64 8.23 11.08
N TYR A 184 1.50 9.42 11.67
CA TYR A 184 1.21 9.56 13.09
C TYR A 184 -0.19 9.02 13.44
N ALA A 185 -1.20 9.28 12.60
CA ALA A 185 -2.57 8.84 12.79
C ALA A 185 -2.78 7.35 12.52
N GLY A 186 -2.00 6.74 11.63
CA GLY A 186 -2.07 5.31 11.25
C GLY A 186 -1.66 4.32 12.35
N GLY A 187 -1.35 4.83 13.55
CA GLY A 187 -1.03 4.02 14.71
C GLY A 187 0.43 3.60 14.73
N MET A 188 1.19 4.16 15.67
CA MET A 188 2.61 3.84 15.86
C MET A 188 2.86 2.33 16.04
N LYS A 189 1.89 1.62 16.60
CA LYS A 189 1.90 0.17 16.75
C LYS A 189 2.02 -0.58 15.42
N TYR A 190 1.20 -0.25 14.43
CA TYR A 190 1.21 -0.97 13.15
C TYR A 190 2.43 -0.62 12.32
N LEU A 191 2.94 0.61 12.49
CA LEU A 191 4.22 1.02 11.94
C LEU A 191 5.39 0.22 12.54
N LEU A 192 5.39 0.02 13.86
CA LEU A 192 6.35 -0.83 14.54
C LEU A 192 6.25 -2.31 14.09
N LEU A 193 5.03 -2.83 13.94
CA LEU A 193 4.78 -4.16 13.38
C LEU A 193 5.24 -4.29 11.92
N SER A 194 5.10 -3.22 11.11
CA SER A 194 5.58 -3.18 9.73
C SER A 194 7.12 -3.32 9.66
N ALA A 195 7.84 -2.81 10.68
CA ALA A 195 9.29 -2.98 10.78
C ALA A 195 9.72 -4.44 10.95
N VAL A 196 8.88 -5.27 11.58
CA VAL A 196 9.13 -6.73 11.70
C VAL A 196 9.07 -7.39 10.32
N ILE A 197 8.17 -6.94 9.43
CA ILE A 197 8.05 -7.44 8.04
C ILE A 197 9.26 -7.03 7.19
N TYR A 198 9.90 -5.90 7.49
CA TYR A 198 11.15 -5.52 6.82
C TYR A 198 12.30 -6.49 7.12
N GLY A 199 12.25 -7.27 8.20
CA GLY A 199 13.21 -8.33 8.51
C GLY A 199 13.29 -9.41 7.40
N PRO A 200 12.21 -10.15 7.12
CA PRO A 200 12.15 -11.06 5.98
C PRO A 200 12.49 -10.39 4.64
N GLY A 201 12.04 -9.15 4.43
CA GLY A 201 12.36 -8.38 3.22
C GLY A 201 13.86 -8.09 3.06
N THR A 202 14.58 -7.87 4.16
CA THR A 202 16.03 -7.63 4.14
C THR A 202 16.84 -8.91 3.92
N VAL A 203 16.31 -10.10 4.22
CA VAL A 203 16.93 -11.36 3.81
C VAL A 203 17.04 -11.45 2.29
N LEU A 204 15.97 -11.09 1.57
CA LEU A 204 15.98 -11.05 0.10
C LEU A 204 17.00 -10.02 -0.43
N TYR A 205 17.12 -8.86 0.22
CA TYR A 205 18.11 -7.84 -0.13
C TYR A 205 19.57 -8.33 0.10
N ILE A 206 19.83 -9.00 1.22
CA ILE A 206 21.15 -9.58 1.53
C ILE A 206 21.51 -10.66 0.50
N MET A 207 20.55 -11.50 0.11
CA MET A 207 20.73 -12.50 -0.94
C MET A 207 21.09 -11.85 -2.29
N ALA A 208 20.41 -10.76 -2.65
CA ALA A 208 20.68 -10.00 -3.88
C ALA A 208 22.11 -9.45 -3.92
N LYS A 209 22.54 -8.77 -2.85
CA LYS A 209 23.90 -8.20 -2.77
C LYS A 209 24.99 -9.28 -2.70
N ARG A 210 24.70 -10.42 -2.06
CA ARG A 210 25.62 -11.56 -2.02
C ARG A 210 25.82 -12.18 -3.41
N GLU A 211 24.78 -12.25 -4.25
CA GLU A 211 24.88 -12.67 -5.66
C GLU A 211 25.69 -11.69 -6.52
N GLN A 212 25.73 -10.41 -6.14
CA GLN A 212 26.44 -9.36 -6.88
C GLN A 212 27.87 -9.13 -6.39
N ARG A 213 28.30 -9.78 -5.29
CA ARG A 213 29.61 -9.60 -4.63
C ARG A 213 29.93 -8.13 -4.27
N VAL A 214 28.90 -7.32 -4.03
CA VAL A 214 29.03 -5.92 -3.60
C VAL A 214 28.89 -5.84 -2.08
N ALA A 215 29.52 -4.84 -1.44
CA ALA A 215 29.40 -4.62 0.00
C ALA A 215 27.92 -4.54 0.45
N LEU A 216 27.58 -5.33 1.47
CA LEU A 216 26.21 -5.56 1.94
C LEU A 216 25.46 -4.26 2.27
N PHE A 217 26.13 -3.27 2.87
CA PHE A 217 25.53 -1.98 3.19
C PHE A 217 26.55 -0.85 3.02
N ASN A 218 26.12 0.28 2.45
CA ASN A 218 26.83 1.54 2.61
C ASN A 218 26.65 2.05 4.06
N LYS A 219 27.53 2.92 4.57
CA LYS A 219 27.47 3.41 5.98
C LYS A 219 26.11 4.06 6.32
N ILE A 220 25.48 4.72 5.35
CA ILE A 220 24.15 5.33 5.49
C ILE A 220 23.04 4.25 5.46
N GLU A 221 23.13 3.28 4.56
CA GLU A 221 22.18 2.15 4.49
C GLU A 221 22.21 1.31 5.76
N LEU A 222 23.40 1.09 6.33
CA LEU A 222 23.60 0.39 7.60
C LEU A 222 22.97 1.16 8.76
N GLY A 223 23.09 2.49 8.77
CA GLY A 223 22.46 3.34 9.77
C GLY A 223 20.94 3.28 9.73
N ILE A 224 20.35 3.37 8.52
CA ILE A 224 18.90 3.23 8.32
C ILE A 224 18.43 1.83 8.73
N PHE A 225 19.15 0.78 8.29
CA PHE A 225 18.85 -0.60 8.66
C PHE A 225 18.94 -0.83 10.18
N ALA A 226 19.96 -0.29 10.85
CA ALA A 226 20.09 -0.38 12.30
C ALA A 226 18.93 0.31 13.03
N ILE A 227 18.49 1.49 12.57
CA ILE A 227 17.32 2.18 13.13
C ILE A 227 16.05 1.34 12.94
N VAL A 228 15.83 0.77 11.75
CA VAL A 228 14.67 -0.09 11.47
C VAL A 228 14.70 -1.37 12.31
N MET A 229 15.87 -1.99 12.48
CA MET A 229 16.04 -3.19 13.30
C MET A 229 15.84 -2.90 14.79
N VAL A 230 16.34 -1.77 15.30
CA VAL A 230 16.07 -1.34 16.68
C VAL A 230 14.58 -1.08 16.87
N ALA A 231 13.92 -0.42 15.92
CA ALA A 231 12.47 -0.22 15.95
C ALA A 231 11.70 -1.56 15.94
N ALA A 232 12.13 -2.54 15.14
CA ALA A 232 11.55 -3.89 15.11
C ALA A 232 11.75 -4.64 16.45
N ILE A 233 12.93 -4.53 17.07
CA ILE A 233 13.21 -5.15 18.38
C ILE A 233 12.36 -4.48 19.46
N VAL A 234 12.24 -3.15 19.45
CA VAL A 234 11.36 -2.40 20.35
C VAL A 234 9.89 -2.77 20.14
N ALA A 235 9.46 -3.01 18.90
CA ALA A 235 8.13 -3.50 18.57
C ALA A 235 7.85 -4.88 19.21
N ILE A 236 8.74 -5.84 18.98
CA ILE A 236 8.63 -7.20 19.50
C ILE A 236 8.65 -7.19 21.03
N TYR A 237 9.53 -6.38 21.63
CA TYR A 237 9.60 -6.22 23.08
C TYR A 237 8.32 -5.59 23.63
N SER A 238 7.79 -4.55 23.00
CA SER A 238 6.57 -3.86 23.46
C SER A 238 5.30 -4.72 23.34
N ILE A 239 5.28 -5.65 22.37
CA ILE A 239 4.25 -6.69 22.24
C ILE A 239 4.42 -7.74 23.35
N ALA A 240 5.65 -8.19 23.60
CA ALA A 240 5.95 -9.20 24.62
C ALA A 240 5.71 -8.71 26.06
N THR A 241 5.95 -7.43 26.34
CA THR A 241 5.71 -6.84 27.66
C THR A 241 4.27 -6.38 27.89
N GLY A 242 3.37 -6.54 26.92
CA GLY A 242 1.95 -6.19 27.05
C GLY A 242 1.67 -4.68 27.14
N ILE A 243 2.66 -3.82 26.90
CA ILE A 243 2.47 -2.36 26.84
C ILE A 243 1.62 -1.99 25.62
N ILE A 244 1.69 -2.82 24.57
CA ILE A 244 0.88 -2.70 23.37
C ILE A 244 -0.02 -3.93 23.26
N THR A 245 -1.25 -3.83 23.78
CA THR A 245 -2.27 -4.87 23.63
C THR A 245 -2.76 -4.95 22.20
N ILE A 246 -2.65 -6.15 21.63
CA ILE A 246 -3.19 -6.64 20.36
C ILE A 246 -4.68 -6.90 20.47
#